data_AF-A0AA38HIU2-F1
#
_entry.id   AF-A0AA38HIU2-F1
#
_cell.length_a   1.000
_cell.length_b   1.000
_cell.length_c   1.000
_cell.angle_alpha   90.00
_cell.angle_beta   90.00
_cell.angle_gamma   90.00
#
_symmetry.space_group_name_H-M   'P 1'
#
loop_
_entity.id
_entity.type
_entity.pdbx_description
1 polymer ?
#
loop_
_entity_poly.entity_id
_entity_poly.type
_entity_poly.pdbx_seq_one_letter_code
_entity_poly.pdbx_strand_id
1 'polypeptide(L)'
;MLVEVTERAMAHCNSNEVLIVGGVGCNERLQEMMQIMAAERGGKLYAMDESYCIDNGAMIAQAGLLAFQRGEVTPLKDTVCTQRYHAEVTCTLYFLMLQFILLKFLTIKILEIYDL
;
A
#
# COMPACT_ATOMS: atom_id res chain seq x y z
N MET A 1 8.87 -1.25 -15.39
CA MET A 1 8.67 0.06 -14.74
C MET A 1 8.29 -0.05 -13.25
N LEU A 2 7.43 -0.97 -12.80
CA LEU A 2 7.04 -1.06 -11.37
C LEU A 2 8.22 -1.29 -10.40
N VAL A 3 9.09 -2.26 -10.72
CA VAL A 3 10.26 -2.59 -9.87
C VAL A 3 11.20 -1.39 -9.69
N GLU A 4 11.49 -0.66 -10.77
CA GLU A 4 12.35 0.53 -10.75
C GLU A 4 11.76 1.65 -9.90
N VAL A 5 10.47 1.94 -10.03
CA VAL A 5 9.81 2.98 -9.22
C VAL A 5 9.82 2.60 -7.75
N THR A 6 9.54 1.33 -7.43
CA THR A 6 9.59 0.81 -6.06
C THR A 6 11.01 0.90 -5.50
N GLU A 7 12.03 0.52 -6.26
CA GLU A 7 13.42 0.62 -5.85
C GLU A 7 13.82 2.07 -5.54
N ARG A 8 13.45 3.02 -6.41
CA ARG A 8 13.70 4.46 -6.18
C ARG A 8 13.01 4.94 -4.91
N ALA A 9 11.76 4.54 -4.68
CA ALA A 9 11.03 4.88 -3.48
C ALA A 9 11.72 4.33 -2.22
N MET A 10 12.15 3.05 -2.24
CA MET A 10 12.89 2.43 -1.15
C MET A 10 14.20 3.17 -0.82
N ALA A 11 14.94 3.57 -1.86
CA ALA A 11 16.16 4.36 -1.69
C ALA A 11 15.87 5.74 -1.09
N HIS A 12 14.80 6.40 -1.54
CA HIS A 12 14.41 7.72 -1.06
C HIS A 12 13.93 7.72 0.41
N CYS A 13 13.19 6.69 0.83
CA CYS A 13 12.71 6.56 2.20
C CYS A 13 13.63 5.79 3.14
N ASN A 14 14.80 5.35 2.65
CA ASN A 14 15.75 4.51 3.38
C ASN A 14 15.11 3.24 3.98
N SER A 15 14.22 2.59 3.22
CA SER A 15 13.57 1.34 3.61
C SER A 15 14.30 0.12 3.04
N ASN A 16 14.40 -0.93 3.85
CA ASN A 16 14.92 -2.24 3.47
C ASN A 16 13.80 -3.27 3.27
N GLU A 17 12.54 -2.87 3.39
CA GLU A 17 11.39 -3.77 3.29
C GLU A 17 10.41 -3.23 2.25
N VAL A 18 9.86 -4.16 1.47
CA VAL A 18 8.82 -3.88 0.48
C VAL A 18 7.67 -4.87 0.66
N LEU A 19 6.45 -4.36 0.66
CA LEU A 19 5.22 -5.15 0.72
C LEU A 19 4.50 -5.02 -0.62
N ILE A 20 4.14 -6.16 -1.23
CA ILE A 20 3.31 -6.20 -2.44
C ILE A 20 1.89 -6.64 -2.07
N VAL A 21 0.90 -5.87 -2.50
CA VAL A 21 -0.52 -6.08 -2.20
C VAL A 21 -1.39 -5.84 -3.44
N GLY A 22 -2.70 -6.07 -3.31
CA GLY A 22 -3.66 -5.90 -4.39
C GLY A 22 -3.65 -7.07 -5.36
N GLY A 23 -4.69 -7.19 -6.19
CA GLY A 23 -4.85 -8.35 -7.08
C GLY A 23 -3.70 -8.55 -8.09
N VAL A 24 -3.04 -7.46 -8.52
CA VAL A 24 -1.84 -7.55 -9.39
C VAL A 24 -0.62 -8.07 -8.62
N GLY A 25 -0.60 -7.89 -7.29
CA GLY A 25 0.42 -8.41 -6.40
C GLY A 25 0.46 -9.93 -6.32
N CYS A 26 -0.62 -10.63 -6.69
CA CYS A 26 -0.67 -12.09 -6.81
C CYS A 26 0.14 -12.63 -8.00
N ASN A 27 0.65 -11.77 -8.89
CA ASN A 27 1.44 -12.21 -10.02
C ASN A 27 2.83 -12.71 -9.57
N GLU A 28 3.05 -14.02 -9.67
CA GLU A 28 4.30 -14.67 -9.23
C GLU A 28 5.54 -14.09 -9.92
N ARG A 29 5.45 -13.75 -11.21
CA ARG A 29 6.58 -13.16 -11.93
C ARG A 29 6.95 -11.78 -11.40
N LEU A 30 5.96 -10.97 -11.04
CA LEU A 30 6.18 -9.68 -10.40
C LEU A 30 6.80 -9.83 -9.01
N GLN A 31 6.32 -10.79 -8.22
CA GLN A 31 6.91 -11.10 -6.91
C GLN A 31 8.37 -11.53 -7.05
N GLU A 32 8.69 -12.41 -8.01
CA GLU A 32 10.06 -12.85 -8.28
C GLU A 32 10.98 -11.66 -8.63
N MET A 33 10.54 -10.78 -9.53
CA MET A 33 11.33 -9.61 -9.92
C MET A 33 11.54 -8.63 -8.74
N MET A 34 10.51 -8.42 -7.92
CA MET A 34 10.62 -7.60 -6.70
C MET A 34 11.53 -8.25 -5.64
N GLN A 35 11.49 -9.57 -5.52
CA GLN A 35 12.32 -10.33 -4.58
C GLN A 35 13.80 -10.24 -4.94
N ILE A 36 14.14 -10.32 -6.23
CA ILE A 36 15.52 -10.14 -6.72
C ILE A 36 16.00 -8.72 -6.39
N MET A 37 15.23 -7.69 -6.77
CA MET A 37 15.60 -6.29 -6.49
C MET A 37 15.75 -6.02 -4.99
N ALA A 38 14.83 -6.52 -4.15
CA ALA A 38 14.92 -6.35 -2.71
C ALA A 38 16.18 -7.04 -2.14
N ALA A 39 16.48 -8.26 -2.61
CA ALA A 39 17.65 -9.02 -2.17
C ALA A 39 18.98 -8.35 -2.57
N GLU A 40 19.09 -7.79 -3.76
CA GLU A 40 20.27 -7.03 -4.22
C GLU A 40 20.57 -5.81 -3.33
N ARG A 41 19.54 -5.27 -2.66
CA ARG A 41 19.65 -4.17 -1.69
C ARG A 41 19.84 -4.63 -0.25
N GLY A 42 19.93 -5.94 0.01
CA GLY A 42 19.93 -6.50 1.37
C GLY A 42 18.60 -6.39 2.10
N GLY A 43 17.51 -6.17 1.36
CA GLY A 43 16.16 -6.02 1.87
C GLY A 43 15.30 -7.29 1.76
N LYS A 44 14.01 -7.15 2.12
CA LYS A 44 13.03 -8.24 2.11
C LYS A 44 11.75 -7.85 1.38
N LEU A 45 11.23 -8.79 0.60
CA LEU A 45 9.89 -8.72 0.05
C LEU A 45 8.93 -9.47 0.97
N TYR A 46 7.78 -8.85 1.24
CA TYR A 46 6.61 -9.47 1.83
C TYR A 46 5.53 -9.55 0.75
N ALA A 47 5.10 -10.76 0.43
CA ALA A 47 3.95 -11.01 -0.41
C ALA A 47 2.83 -11.57 0.46
N MET A 48 1.59 -11.15 0.20
CA MET A 48 0.44 -11.62 0.95
C MET A 48 -0.31 -12.72 0.18
N ASP A 49 -0.92 -13.64 0.92
CA ASP A 49 -1.78 -14.69 0.36
C ASP A 49 -2.92 -14.07 -0.46
N GLU A 50 -3.31 -14.76 -1.54
CA GLU A 50 -4.33 -14.30 -2.49
C GLU A 50 -5.63 -13.88 -1.79
N SER A 51 -6.00 -14.59 -0.71
CA SER A 51 -7.21 -14.35 0.08
C SER A 51 -7.24 -12.96 0.74
N TYR A 52 -6.08 -12.36 1.01
CA TYR A 52 -5.94 -11.04 1.61
C TYR A 52 -5.51 -9.95 0.62
N CYS A 53 -5.08 -10.34 -0.59
CA CYS A 53 -4.77 -9.42 -1.68
C CYS A 53 -6.02 -8.83 -2.35
N ILE A 54 -7.20 -9.41 -2.11
CA ILE A 54 -8.49 -8.90 -2.56
C ILE A 54 -9.14 -7.96 -1.53
N ASP A 55 -10.01 -7.07 -2.01
CA ASP A 55 -10.77 -6.14 -1.17
C ASP A 55 -11.63 -6.92 -0.15
N ASN A 56 -11.26 -6.85 1.13
CA ASN A 56 -11.91 -7.59 2.21
C ASN A 56 -12.27 -6.71 3.42
N GLY A 57 -13.23 -7.15 4.24
CA GLY A 57 -13.63 -6.40 5.44
C GLY A 57 -12.57 -6.41 6.55
N ALA A 58 -11.68 -7.40 6.57
CA ALA A 58 -10.67 -7.55 7.62
C ALA A 58 -9.62 -6.43 7.58
N MET A 59 -9.18 -5.99 6.38
CA MET A 59 -8.30 -4.83 6.24
C MET A 59 -8.93 -3.55 6.78
N ILE A 60 -10.25 -3.35 6.59
CA ILE A 60 -10.97 -2.18 7.12
C ILE A 60 -11.08 -2.26 8.64
N ALA A 61 -11.46 -3.42 9.17
CA ALA A 61 -11.58 -3.64 10.61
C ALA A 61 -10.25 -3.44 11.34
N GLN A 62 -9.15 -3.98 10.80
CA GLN A 62 -7.83 -3.80 11.37
C GLN A 62 -7.37 -2.34 11.33
N ALA A 63 -7.70 -1.58 10.27
CA ALA A 63 -7.36 -0.16 10.17
C ALA A 63 -8.10 0.64 11.23
N GLY A 64 -9.41 0.39 11.37
CA GLY A 64 -10.25 1.02 12.38
C GLY A 64 -9.84 0.66 13.81
N LEU A 65 -9.42 -0.58 14.06
CA LEU A 65 -8.93 -1.01 15.37
C LEU A 65 -7.63 -0.27 15.74
N LEU A 66 -6.65 -0.23 14.83
CA LEU A 66 -5.41 0.52 15.07
C LEU A 66 -5.67 2.02 15.26
N ALA A 67 -6.67 2.56 14.57
CA ALA A 67 -7.09 3.95 14.74
C ALA A 67 -7.65 4.21 16.14
N PHE A 68 -8.61 3.38 16.52
CA PHE A 68 -9.26 3.45 17.82
C PHE A 68 -8.26 3.27 18.98
N GLN A 69 -7.32 2.34 18.84
CA GLN A 69 -6.25 2.12 19.83
C GLN A 69 -5.33 3.33 20.02
N ARG A 70 -5.19 4.20 19.01
CA ARG A 70 -4.45 5.46 19.09
C ARG A 70 -5.31 6.64 19.59
N GLY A 71 -6.57 6.39 19.93
CA GLY A 71 -7.51 7.41 20.41
C GLY A 71 -8.23 8.17 19.30
N GLU A 72 -8.13 7.73 18.04
CA GLU A 72 -8.85 8.35 16.93
C GLU A 72 -10.29 7.84 16.89
N VAL A 73 -11.24 8.77 16.99
CA VAL A 73 -12.67 8.47 16.99
C VAL A 73 -13.37 9.49 16.10
N THR A 74 -14.15 9.01 15.14
CA THR A 74 -14.91 9.86 14.21
C THR A 74 -16.34 10.03 14.72
N PRO A 75 -16.80 11.26 15.00
CA PRO A 75 -18.20 11.51 15.33
C PRO A 75 -19.12 11.08 14.19
N LEU A 76 -20.33 10.59 14.50
CA LEU A 76 -21.27 10.08 13.49
C LEU A 76 -21.61 11.09 12.39
N LYS A 77 -21.69 12.39 12.74
CA LYS A 77 -21.94 13.47 11.77
C LYS A 77 -20.83 13.61 10.71
N ASP A 78 -19.63 13.13 11.02
CA ASP A 78 -18.43 13.23 10.20
C ASP A 78 -18.15 11.92 9.43
N THR A 79 -18.95 10.86 9.60
CA THR A 79 -18.81 9.58 8.88
C THR A 79 -19.42 9.62 7.47
N VAL A 80 -19.13 10.68 6.73
CA VAL A 80 -19.64 10.88 5.36
C VAL A 80 -18.82 10.11 4.33
N CYS A 81 -19.47 9.65 3.26
CA CYS A 81 -18.75 8.99 2.16
C CYS A 81 -18.01 10.02 1.31
N THR A 82 -16.69 9.84 1.19
CA THR A 82 -15.84 10.66 0.32
C THR A 82 -15.35 9.80 -0.85
N GLN A 83 -15.88 10.03 -2.05
CA GLN A 83 -15.53 9.25 -3.24
C GLN A 83 -14.07 9.47 -3.70
N ARG A 84 -13.51 10.64 -3.42
CA ARG A 84 -12.12 11.03 -3.77
C ARG A 84 -11.28 11.15 -2.50
N TYR A 85 -11.21 10.08 -1.73
CA TYR A 85 -10.44 10.06 -0.50
C TYR A 85 -8.94 10.06 -0.82
N HIS A 86 -8.22 11.09 -0.40
CA HIS A 86 -6.79 11.25 -0.66
C HIS A 86 -5.99 10.57 0.47
N ALA A 87 -5.01 9.74 0.10
CA ALA A 87 -4.20 8.99 1.07
C ALA A 87 -3.49 9.91 2.09
N GLU A 88 -3.04 11.08 1.64
CA GLU A 88 -2.32 12.10 2.43
C GLU A 88 -3.18 12.77 3.51
N VAL A 89 -4.51 12.71 3.39
CA VAL A 89 -5.45 13.31 4.36
C VAL A 89 -5.56 12.47 5.63
N THR A 90 -5.02 11.24 5.62
CA THR A 90 -4.98 10.38 6.80
C THR A 90 -3.70 10.68 7.59
N CYS A 91 -3.81 10.75 8.92
CA CYS A 91 -2.67 10.96 9.82
C CYS A 91 -1.52 10.00 9.46
N THR A 92 -0.28 10.51 9.43
CA THR A 92 0.88 9.95 8.71
C THR A 92 1.31 8.53 9.17
N LEU A 93 0.67 7.95 10.20
CA LEU A 93 0.94 6.62 10.74
C LEU A 93 0.01 5.50 10.20
N TYR A 94 -1.01 5.82 9.38
CA TYR A 94 -1.86 4.83 8.68
C TYR A 94 -1.30 4.33 7.35
N PHE A 95 -0.19 4.93 6.92
CA PHE A 95 0.42 4.68 5.62
C PHE A 95 0.81 3.20 5.40
N LEU A 96 1.11 2.47 6.47
CA LEU A 96 1.44 1.04 6.44
C LEU A 96 0.22 0.12 6.28
N MET A 97 -1.01 0.61 6.53
CA MET A 97 -2.23 -0.19 6.44
C MET A 97 -3.17 0.22 5.30
N LEU A 98 -3.15 1.49 4.89
CA LEU A 98 -3.88 1.94 3.71
C LEU A 98 -3.22 1.55 2.38
N GLN A 99 -1.99 1.03 2.41
CA GLN A 99 -1.40 0.35 1.24
C GLN A 99 -2.26 -0.81 0.73
N PHE A 100 -3.09 -1.43 1.57
CA PHE A 100 -4.01 -2.51 1.17
C PHE A 100 -5.14 -2.06 0.22
N ILE A 101 -5.52 -0.78 0.22
CA ILE A 101 -6.65 -0.26 -0.60
C ILE A 101 -6.15 0.52 -1.83
N LEU A 102 -4.92 1.05 -1.78
CA LEU A 102 -4.44 2.06 -2.73
C LEU A 102 -3.49 1.57 -3.82
N LEU A 103 -3.15 0.28 -3.91
CA LEU A 103 -2.38 -0.20 -5.07
C LEU A 103 -3.18 -0.17 -6.39
N LYS A 104 -4.50 0.06 -6.36
CA LYS A 104 -5.27 0.44 -7.56
C LYS A 104 -4.92 1.84 -8.08
N PHE A 105 -4.48 2.77 -7.22
CA PHE A 105 -4.20 4.15 -7.60
C PHE A 105 -2.72 4.45 -7.86
N LEU A 106 -1.78 3.70 -7.26
CA LEU A 106 -0.35 3.90 -7.51
C LEU A 106 0.01 3.60 -8.97
N THR A 107 -0.64 2.62 -9.60
CA THR A 107 -0.49 2.34 -11.04
C THR A 107 -0.98 3.50 -11.91
N ILE A 108 -2.03 4.22 -11.49
CA ILE A 108 -2.62 5.36 -12.24
C ILE A 108 -1.80 6.64 -12.04
N LYS A 109 -1.33 6.95 -10.83
CA LYS A 109 -0.47 8.13 -10.61
C LYS A 109 0.93 7.96 -11.22
N ILE A 110 1.44 6.75 -11.35
CA ILE A 110 2.69 6.50 -12.09
C ILE A 110 2.49 6.73 -13.61
N LEU A 111 1.29 6.56 -14.16
CA LEU A 111 0.98 6.94 -15.55
C LEU A 111 0.85 8.47 -15.71
N GLU A 112 0.18 9.16 -14.79
CA GLU A 112 0.02 10.63 -14.83
C GLU A 112 1.31 11.42 -14.53
N ILE A 113 2.21 10.91 -13.68
CA ILE A 113 3.49 11.59 -13.34
C ILE A 113 4.52 11.44 -14.46
N TYR A 114 4.40 10.43 -15.32
CA TYR A 114 5.36 10.12 -16.38
C TYR A 114 4.84 10.36 -17.81
N ASP A 115 3.68 11.01 -17.99
CA ASP A 115 3.08 11.31 -19.31
C ASP A 115 3.09 10.09 -20.27
N LEU A 116 2.50 8.96 -19.84
CA LEU A 116 2.21 7.79 -20.67
C LEU A 116 0.71 7.53 -20.78
#